data_AF-A0A7S2BR56-F1
#
_entry.id   AF-A0A7S2BR56-F1
#
_cell.length_a   1.000
_cell.length_b   1.000
_cell.length_c   1.000
_cell.angle_alpha   90.00
_cell.angle_beta   90.00
_cell.angle_gamma   90.00
#
_symmetry.space_group_name_H-M   'P 1'
#
loop_
_entity.id
_entity.type
_entity.pdbx_description
1 polymer ?
#
loop_
_entity_poly.entity_id
_entity_poly.type
_entity_poly.pdbx_seq_one_letter_code
_entity_poly.pdbx_strand_id
1 'polypeptide(L)'
;GGLVAEVIDFLSGRQLDILVRAMKKAEEVMESGGKTSVRHDRMPDGWRHMLMSLMLFLAFVVGGTLFYGAQGCTCSFGTTRVEGCVPEDCAATGGLSMTWQDAFYLSVITLSTVGFGDYTAETWSGRLFGIFWMLFGVAAMVNFVSAFAVFLSNVRQTEKEKRITKELFEKFDEDKNGVLDQLEFLKLQIQLNGLVDSEVIDSITRQFKILDADGSGAVSMDEVKAYYGAKKLD
;
A
#
# COMPACT_ATOMS: atom_id res chain seq x y z
N GLY A 1 -0.48 -34.55 1.10
CA GLY A 1 0.78 -34.56 0.33
C GLY A 1 0.74 -33.62 -0.86
N GLY A 2 -0.17 -33.82 -1.82
CA GLY A 2 -0.13 -33.13 -3.12
C GLY A 2 -0.45 -31.63 -3.13
N LEU A 3 -1.46 -31.18 -2.36
CA LEU A 3 -1.96 -29.80 -2.46
C LEU A 3 -0.95 -28.74 -2.02
N VAL A 4 -0.08 -29.07 -1.05
CA VAL A 4 0.98 -28.16 -0.57
C VAL A 4 2.11 -28.07 -1.60
N ALA A 5 2.46 -29.18 -2.24
CA ALA A 5 3.46 -29.18 -3.32
C ALA A 5 2.97 -28.39 -4.54
N GLU A 6 1.70 -28.55 -4.92
CA GLU A 6 1.07 -27.83 -6.04
C GLU A 6 0.99 -26.32 -5.79
N VAL A 7 0.68 -25.91 -4.55
CA VAL A 7 0.65 -24.48 -4.17
C VAL A 7 2.07 -23.90 -4.13
N ILE A 8 3.06 -24.65 -3.65
CA ILE A 8 4.46 -24.22 -3.64
C ILE A 8 4.98 -24.09 -5.08
N ASP A 9 4.69 -25.05 -5.97
CA ASP A 9 5.06 -24.98 -7.39
C ASP A 9 4.36 -23.82 -8.11
N PHE A 10 3.08 -23.58 -7.81
CA PHE A 10 2.33 -22.46 -8.36
C PHE A 10 2.86 -21.09 -7.90
N LEU A 11 3.22 -20.97 -6.62
CA LEU A 11 3.79 -19.74 -6.05
C LEU A 11 5.23 -19.50 -6.54
N SER A 12 6.03 -20.56 -6.66
CA SER A 12 7.39 -20.52 -7.19
C SER A 12 7.41 -20.09 -8.66
N GLY A 13 6.53 -20.68 -9.48
CA GLY A 13 6.40 -20.36 -10.90
C GLY A 13 5.99 -18.90 -11.14
N ARG A 14 5.03 -18.36 -10.36
CA ARG A 14 4.63 -16.95 -10.47
C ARG A 14 5.71 -15.97 -10.03
N GLN A 15 6.48 -16.30 -8.98
CA GLN A 15 7.59 -15.45 -8.53
C GLN A 15 8.67 -15.36 -9.61
N LEU A 16 9.05 -16.51 -10.21
CA LEU A 16 10.05 -16.58 -11.27
C LEU A 16 9.60 -15.82 -12.53
N ASP A 17 8.33 -15.92 -12.90
CA ASP A 17 7.76 -15.24 -14.07
C ASP A 17 7.71 -13.72 -13.94
N ILE A 18 7.45 -13.21 -12.73
CA ILE A 18 7.47 -11.78 -12.43
C ILE A 18 8.92 -11.28 -12.47
N LEU A 19 9.84 -12.08 -11.93
CA LEU A 19 11.29 -11.85 -11.96
C LEU A 19 11.84 -11.74 -13.38
N VAL A 20 11.58 -12.74 -14.22
CA VAL A 20 12.06 -12.78 -15.61
C VAL A 20 11.49 -11.59 -16.40
N ARG A 21 10.23 -11.23 -16.18
CA ARG A 21 9.62 -10.05 -16.81
C ARG A 21 10.23 -8.73 -16.33
N ALA A 22 10.52 -8.61 -15.04
CA ALA A 22 11.17 -7.42 -14.48
C ALA A 22 12.61 -7.27 -14.98
N MET A 23 13.37 -8.37 -15.03
CA MET A 23 14.74 -8.40 -15.53
C MET A 23 14.82 -8.11 -17.02
N LYS A 24 13.94 -8.73 -17.84
CA LYS A 24 13.88 -8.48 -19.28
C LYS A 24 13.52 -7.03 -19.61
N LYS A 25 12.62 -6.43 -18.82
CA LYS A 25 12.30 -5.01 -18.94
C LYS A 25 13.46 -4.10 -18.55
N ALA A 26 14.26 -4.49 -17.57
CA ALA A 26 15.48 -3.75 -17.19
C ALA A 26 16.57 -3.89 -18.27
N GLU A 27 16.71 -5.06 -18.89
CA GLU A 27 17.63 -5.33 -19.99
C GLU A 27 17.28 -4.50 -21.24
N GLU A 28 16.01 -4.45 -21.64
CA GLU A 28 15.51 -3.58 -22.72
C GLU A 28 15.80 -2.08 -22.47
N VAL A 29 15.70 -1.64 -21.20
CA VAL A 29 16.02 -0.26 -20.82
C VAL A 29 17.53 0.01 -20.93
N MET A 30 18.38 -0.95 -20.56
CA MET A 30 19.83 -0.83 -20.67
C MET A 30 20.33 -0.88 -22.13
N GLU A 31 19.77 -1.77 -22.97
CA GLU A 31 20.12 -1.88 -24.39
C GLU A 31 19.73 -0.64 -25.21
N SER A 32 18.71 0.10 -24.78
CA SER A 32 18.27 1.33 -25.45
C SER A 32 19.26 2.51 -25.37
N GLY A 33 20.46 2.31 -24.82
CA GLY A 33 21.53 3.29 -24.87
C GLY A 33 21.23 4.56 -24.07
N GLY A 34 20.62 4.43 -22.88
CA GLY A 34 20.56 5.50 -21.90
C GLY A 34 19.95 6.81 -22.39
N LYS A 35 18.95 6.74 -23.29
CA LYS A 35 18.02 7.85 -23.54
C LYS A 35 16.65 7.59 -22.93
N THR A 36 16.56 6.80 -21.87
CA THR A 36 15.74 7.29 -20.78
C THR A 36 16.48 8.50 -20.25
N SER A 37 16.06 9.69 -20.69
CA SER A 37 16.05 10.78 -19.73
C SER A 37 15.37 10.16 -18.52
N VAL A 38 16.14 9.75 -17.51
CA VAL A 38 15.66 9.72 -16.15
C VAL A 38 15.26 11.16 -16.00
N ARG A 39 13.99 11.42 -16.33
CA ARG A 39 13.36 12.67 -16.06
C ARG A 39 13.56 12.71 -14.57
N HIS A 40 14.53 13.51 -14.18
CA HIS A 40 14.64 14.03 -12.85
C HIS A 40 13.35 14.85 -12.74
N ASP A 41 12.23 14.14 -12.55
CA ASP A 41 11.02 14.72 -12.07
C ASP A 41 11.46 15.16 -10.70
N ARG A 42 11.85 16.44 -10.69
CA ARG A 42 12.02 17.23 -9.50
C ARG A 42 10.94 16.77 -8.52
N MET A 43 11.39 16.33 -7.35
CA MET A 43 10.63 16.31 -6.10
C MET A 43 9.57 17.43 -6.06
N PRO A 44 8.53 17.39 -5.20
CA PRO A 44 7.72 16.29 -4.68
C PRO A 44 6.23 16.72 -4.73
N ASP A 45 5.57 16.64 -5.88
CA ASP A 45 4.23 17.25 -6.05
C ASP A 45 3.04 16.31 -5.79
N GLY A 46 3.28 15.08 -5.33
CA GLY A 46 2.21 14.15 -4.93
C GLY A 46 1.37 14.68 -3.76
N TRP A 47 1.97 15.48 -2.88
CA TRP A 47 1.27 16.04 -1.73
C TRP A 47 0.20 17.07 -2.15
N ARG A 48 0.37 17.78 -3.27
CA ARG A 48 -0.63 18.72 -3.77
C ARG A 48 -1.92 18.02 -4.16
N HIS A 49 -1.82 16.87 -4.84
CA HIS A 49 -2.98 16.05 -5.20
C HIS A 49 -3.66 15.47 -3.96
N MET A 50 -2.89 14.93 -3.01
CA MET A 50 -3.44 14.45 -1.74
C MET A 50 -4.16 15.56 -0.97
N LEU A 51 -3.56 16.76 -0.90
CA LEU A 51 -4.12 17.91 -0.20
C LEU A 51 -5.40 18.40 -0.87
N MET A 52 -5.44 18.49 -2.21
CA MET A 52 -6.66 18.85 -2.94
C MET A 52 -7.79 17.84 -2.71
N SER A 53 -7.50 16.55 -2.74
CA SER A 53 -8.49 15.49 -2.46
C SER A 53 -8.99 15.55 -1.01
N LEU A 54 -8.10 15.82 -0.05
CA LEU A 54 -8.46 16.00 1.36
C LEU A 54 -9.36 17.23 1.54
N MET A 55 -8.99 18.38 0.93
CA MET A 55 -9.79 19.60 1.01
C MET A 55 -11.17 19.43 0.40
N LEU A 56 -11.28 18.69 -0.72
CA LEU A 56 -12.57 18.34 -1.32
C LEU A 56 -13.42 17.49 -0.35
N PHE A 57 -12.84 16.44 0.23
CA PHE A 57 -13.54 15.60 1.20
C PHE A 57 -14.01 16.41 2.43
N LEU A 58 -13.14 17.26 2.98
CA LEU A 58 -13.48 18.14 4.10
C LEU A 58 -14.58 19.16 3.72
N ALA A 59 -14.59 19.67 2.49
CA ALA A 59 -15.67 20.54 2.02
C ALA A 59 -17.03 19.82 2.02
N PHE A 60 -17.07 18.54 1.63
CA PHE A 60 -18.29 17.73 1.72
C PHE A 60 -18.71 17.47 3.17
N VAL A 61 -17.76 17.20 4.07
CA VAL A 61 -18.04 17.03 5.51
C VAL A 61 -18.60 18.32 6.10
N VAL A 62 -17.99 19.47 5.81
CA VAL A 62 -18.47 20.78 6.26
C VAL A 62 -19.84 21.09 5.67
N GLY A 63 -20.07 20.81 4.39
CA GLY A 63 -21.36 21.00 3.75
C GLY A 63 -22.48 20.17 4.41
N GLY A 64 -22.21 18.90 4.71
CA GLY A 64 -23.14 18.05 5.46
C GLY A 64 -23.37 18.56 6.89
N THR A 65 -22.30 18.96 7.57
CA THR A 65 -22.35 19.45 8.96
C THR A 65 -23.19 20.72 9.06
N LEU A 66 -23.00 21.66 8.13
CA LEU A 66 -23.78 22.89 8.07
C LEU A 66 -25.24 22.61 7.77
N PHE A 67 -25.53 21.69 6.84
CA PHE A 67 -26.89 21.37 6.46
C PHE A 67 -27.67 20.62 7.55
N TYR A 68 -27.07 19.62 8.19
CA TYR A 68 -27.72 18.85 9.26
C TYR A 68 -27.68 19.58 10.61
N GLY A 69 -26.64 20.36 10.89
CA GLY A 69 -26.56 21.16 12.12
C GLY A 69 -27.47 22.39 12.12
N ALA A 70 -27.81 22.91 10.93
CA ALA A 70 -28.82 23.96 10.79
C ALA A 70 -30.26 23.43 10.84
N GLN A 71 -30.47 22.12 10.82
CA GLN A 71 -31.80 21.55 11.02
C GLN A 71 -32.18 21.65 12.50
N GLY A 72 -33.32 22.28 12.77
CA GLY A 72 -33.91 22.31 14.10
C GLY A 72 -34.48 20.95 14.52
N CYS A 73 -35.16 20.94 15.67
CA CYS A 73 -35.85 19.76 16.15
C CYS A 73 -36.90 19.26 15.13
N THR A 74 -36.98 17.94 14.95
CA THR A 74 -37.94 17.28 14.09
C THR A 74 -38.59 16.09 14.79
N CYS A 75 -39.88 15.87 14.56
CA CYS A 75 -40.59 14.68 15.01
C CYS A 75 -40.38 13.45 14.10
N SER A 76 -39.49 13.57 13.10
CA SER A 76 -39.34 12.63 11.99
C SER A 76 -40.67 12.43 11.22
N PHE A 77 -40.67 11.57 10.21
CA PHE A 77 -41.85 11.33 9.37
C PHE A 77 -41.93 9.88 8.86
N GLY A 78 -43.14 9.46 8.50
CA GLY A 78 -43.39 8.10 8.01
C GLY A 78 -43.19 7.07 9.13
N THR A 79 -42.47 6.00 8.83
CA THR A 79 -42.25 4.86 9.75
C THR A 79 -41.28 5.16 10.89
N THR A 80 -40.54 6.28 10.82
CA THR A 80 -39.58 6.72 11.85
C THR A 80 -40.14 7.83 12.74
N ARG A 81 -41.42 8.16 12.59
CA ARG A 81 -42.08 9.22 13.38
C ARG A 81 -42.10 8.86 14.86
N VAL A 82 -41.70 9.79 15.72
CA VAL A 82 -41.78 9.65 17.17
C VAL A 82 -43.24 9.76 17.62
N GLU A 83 -43.77 8.71 18.26
CA GLU A 83 -45.14 8.72 18.79
C GLU A 83 -45.30 9.79 19.88
N GLY A 84 -46.37 10.59 19.80
CA GLY A 84 -46.64 11.68 20.74
C GLY A 84 -45.88 12.98 20.50
N CYS A 85 -45.00 13.04 19.50
CA CYS A 85 -44.26 14.26 19.18
C CYS A 85 -45.12 15.27 18.40
N VAL A 86 -45.15 16.52 18.89
CA VAL A 86 -45.86 17.64 18.29
C VAL A 86 -44.84 18.61 17.69
N PRO A 87 -44.92 18.97 16.40
CA PRO A 87 -43.91 19.83 15.75
C PRO A 87 -43.74 21.22 16.38
N GLU A 88 -44.81 21.80 16.93
CA GLU A 88 -44.77 23.12 17.58
C GLU A 88 -43.94 23.12 18.87
N ASP A 89 -44.04 22.04 19.67
CA ASP A 89 -43.32 21.84 20.94
C ASP A 89 -42.37 20.64 20.85
N CYS A 90 -41.60 20.58 19.76
CA CYS A 90 -40.79 19.40 19.41
C CYS A 90 -39.80 19.01 20.51
N ALA A 91 -39.08 19.97 21.11
CA ALA A 91 -38.11 19.69 22.17
C ALA A 91 -38.78 19.22 23.48
N ALA A 92 -39.99 19.72 23.78
CA ALA A 92 -40.72 19.36 25.00
C ALA A 92 -41.45 18.01 24.88
N THR A 93 -41.78 17.58 23.65
CA THR A 93 -42.51 16.34 23.35
C THR A 93 -41.61 15.17 22.95
N GLY A 94 -40.28 15.29 23.14
CA GLY A 94 -39.33 14.21 22.90
C GLY A 94 -38.90 14.06 21.43
N GLY A 95 -39.00 15.12 20.64
CA GLY A 95 -38.52 15.14 19.25
C GLY A 95 -36.99 15.03 19.14
N LEU A 96 -36.54 14.70 17.93
CA LEU A 96 -35.14 14.47 17.62
C LEU A 96 -34.49 15.79 17.21
N SER A 97 -33.40 16.17 17.87
CA SER A 97 -32.60 17.33 17.50
C SER A 97 -31.14 16.94 17.41
N MET A 98 -30.46 17.37 16.36
CA MET A 98 -29.04 17.14 16.21
C MET A 98 -28.27 18.37 16.68
N THR A 99 -27.29 18.18 17.56
CA THR A 99 -26.33 19.24 17.86
C THR A 99 -25.35 19.42 16.68
N TRP A 100 -24.59 20.52 16.67
CA TRP A 100 -23.54 20.73 15.66
C TRP A 100 -22.49 19.62 15.68
N GLN A 101 -22.22 19.06 16.85
CA GLN A 101 -21.30 17.96 17.07
C GLN A 101 -21.87 16.66 16.48
N ASP A 102 -23.14 16.37 16.73
CA ASP A 102 -23.83 15.20 16.16
C ASP A 102 -23.89 15.29 14.63
N ALA A 103 -24.11 16.49 14.09
CA ALA A 103 -24.12 16.73 12.65
C ALA A 103 -22.75 16.54 12.00
N PHE A 104 -21.67 16.98 12.68
CA PHE A 104 -20.30 16.72 12.23
C PHE A 104 -19.99 15.24 12.23
N TYR A 105 -20.33 14.56 13.33
CA TYR A 105 -20.13 13.14 13.49
C TYR A 105 -20.91 12.33 12.43
N LEU A 106 -22.21 12.63 12.23
CA LEU A 106 -23.03 12.08 11.14
C LEU A 106 -22.34 12.27 9.80
N SER A 107 -21.85 13.48 9.52
CA SER A 107 -21.24 13.80 8.24
C SER A 107 -19.99 12.94 7.97
N VAL A 108 -19.15 12.75 9.00
CA VAL A 108 -17.94 11.93 8.89
C VAL A 108 -18.31 10.45 8.72
N ILE A 109 -19.13 9.86 9.61
CA ILE A 109 -19.43 8.42 9.57
C ILE A 109 -20.16 7.99 8.29
N THR A 110 -20.99 8.89 7.73
CA THR A 110 -21.72 8.62 6.50
C THR A 110 -20.79 8.67 5.28
N LEU A 111 -19.96 9.72 5.15
CA LEU A 111 -19.06 9.84 4.00
C LEU A 111 -17.85 8.91 4.07
N SER A 112 -17.41 8.55 5.28
CA SER A 112 -16.38 7.53 5.49
C SER A 112 -16.90 6.11 5.35
N THR A 113 -18.20 5.93 5.11
CA THR A 113 -18.88 4.63 4.97
C THR A 113 -18.76 3.72 6.21
N VAL A 114 -18.49 4.30 7.39
CA VAL A 114 -18.45 3.56 8.66
C VAL A 114 -19.87 3.24 9.12
N GLY A 115 -20.78 4.22 9.06
CA GLY A 115 -22.22 4.01 9.13
C GLY A 115 -22.75 3.30 10.39
N PHE A 116 -22.44 3.79 11.60
CA PHE A 116 -22.97 3.21 12.85
C PHE A 116 -24.50 3.32 12.98
N GLY A 117 -25.13 4.32 12.35
CA GLY A 117 -26.58 4.46 12.31
C GLY A 117 -27.22 4.97 13.61
N ASP A 118 -26.41 5.48 14.53
CA ASP A 118 -26.82 6.16 15.76
C ASP A 118 -27.46 7.53 15.51
N TYR A 119 -27.07 8.20 14.43
CA TYR A 119 -27.75 9.40 13.90
C TYR A 119 -28.11 9.20 12.44
N THR A 120 -29.28 9.68 12.02
CA THR A 120 -29.70 9.61 10.60
C THR A 120 -30.50 10.84 10.18
N ALA A 121 -30.70 10.99 8.86
CA ALA A 121 -31.48 12.09 8.30
C ALA A 121 -32.98 11.85 8.53
N GLU A 122 -33.54 12.55 9.52
CA GLU A 122 -34.95 12.38 9.93
C GLU A 122 -35.92 13.32 9.23
N THR A 123 -35.45 14.41 8.62
CA THR A 123 -36.30 15.36 7.88
C THR A 123 -36.43 14.98 6.41
N TRP A 124 -37.55 15.37 5.78
CA TRP A 124 -37.78 15.10 4.36
C TRP A 124 -36.68 15.71 3.49
N SER A 125 -36.35 16.98 3.74
CA SER A 125 -35.24 17.69 3.08
C SER A 125 -33.89 17.05 3.39
N GLY A 126 -33.70 16.58 4.63
CA GLY A 126 -32.58 15.78 5.12
C GLY A 126 -32.27 14.57 4.24
N ARG A 127 -33.31 13.77 3.96
CA ARG A 127 -33.18 12.56 3.14
C ARG A 127 -32.93 12.89 1.68
N LEU A 128 -33.64 13.87 1.13
CA LEU A 128 -33.47 14.27 -0.27
C LEU A 128 -32.07 14.83 -0.54
N PHE A 129 -31.56 15.70 0.34
CA PHE A 129 -30.18 16.18 0.29
C PHE A 129 -29.19 15.03 0.43
N GLY A 130 -29.40 14.16 1.42
CA GLY A 130 -28.54 13.02 1.71
C GLY A 130 -28.32 12.12 0.50
N ILE A 131 -29.35 11.84 -0.30
CA ILE A 131 -29.22 11.00 -1.52
C ILE A 131 -28.15 11.56 -2.46
N PHE A 132 -28.23 12.84 -2.83
CA PHE A 132 -27.25 13.43 -3.75
C PHE A 132 -25.90 13.65 -3.08
N TRP A 133 -25.90 14.18 -1.86
CA TRP A 133 -24.69 14.50 -1.12
C TRP A 133 -23.84 13.26 -0.81
N MET A 134 -24.45 12.13 -0.41
CA MET A 134 -23.74 10.88 -0.17
C MET A 134 -23.09 10.31 -1.44
N LEU A 135 -23.78 10.37 -2.60
CA LEU A 135 -23.23 9.86 -3.87
C LEU A 135 -21.91 10.56 -4.23
N PHE A 136 -21.88 11.89 -4.16
CA PHE A 136 -20.67 12.66 -4.47
C PHE A 136 -19.64 12.63 -3.34
N GLY A 137 -20.08 12.64 -2.09
CA GLY A 137 -19.18 12.62 -0.93
C GLY A 137 -18.42 11.30 -0.77
N VAL A 138 -19.06 10.15 -1.06
CA VAL A 138 -18.37 8.85 -1.09
C VAL A 138 -17.33 8.80 -2.22
N ALA A 139 -17.64 9.35 -3.40
CA ALA A 139 -16.66 9.46 -4.48
C ALA A 139 -15.45 10.32 -4.09
N ALA A 140 -15.68 11.43 -3.38
CA ALA A 140 -14.62 12.28 -2.83
C ALA A 140 -13.75 11.52 -1.81
N MET A 141 -14.36 10.69 -0.95
CA MET A 141 -13.63 9.84 0.01
C MET A 141 -12.75 8.80 -0.71
N VAL A 142 -13.28 8.10 -1.71
CA VAL A 142 -12.51 7.12 -2.51
C VAL A 142 -11.32 7.79 -3.19
N ASN A 143 -11.53 8.99 -3.76
CA ASN A 143 -10.46 9.77 -4.36
C ASN A 143 -9.39 10.19 -3.33
N PHE A 144 -9.79 10.56 -2.11
CA PHE A 144 -8.86 10.85 -1.03
C PHE A 144 -8.05 9.62 -0.61
N VAL A 145 -8.71 8.48 -0.37
CA VAL A 145 -8.04 7.21 0.01
C VAL A 145 -7.05 6.77 -1.07
N SER A 146 -7.42 6.88 -2.35
CA SER A 146 -6.54 6.57 -3.47
C SER A 146 -5.30 7.48 -3.50
N ALA A 147 -5.49 8.79 -3.38
CA ALA A 147 -4.39 9.75 -3.36
C ALA A 147 -3.46 9.52 -2.15
N PHE A 148 -4.03 9.18 -0.99
CA PHE A 148 -3.26 8.83 0.20
C PHE A 148 -2.47 7.53 0.04
N ALA A 149 -3.06 6.50 -0.58
CA ALA A 149 -2.35 5.25 -0.86
C ALA A 149 -1.15 5.47 -1.79
N VAL A 150 -1.30 6.29 -2.84
CA VAL A 150 -0.20 6.66 -3.74
C VAL A 150 0.87 7.48 -3.00
N PHE A 151 0.47 8.39 -2.12
CA PHE A 151 1.41 9.13 -1.28
C PHE A 151 2.23 8.18 -0.39
N LEU A 152 1.57 7.24 0.30
CA LEU A 152 2.25 6.24 1.13
C LEU A 152 3.19 5.33 0.30
N SER A 153 2.81 4.95 -0.91
CA SER A 153 3.69 4.17 -1.78
C SER A 153 4.92 4.97 -2.20
N ASN A 154 4.78 6.27 -2.47
CA ASN A 154 5.89 7.13 -2.84
C ASN A 154 6.87 7.33 -1.67
N VAL A 155 6.35 7.52 -0.45
CA VAL A 155 7.18 7.59 0.77
C VAL A 155 7.92 6.27 1.02
N ARG A 156 7.30 5.12 0.71
CA ARG A 156 7.97 3.81 0.79
C ARG A 156 9.00 3.58 -0.32
N GLN A 157 8.82 4.18 -1.50
CA GLN A 157 9.76 4.06 -2.60
C GLN A 157 11.00 4.94 -2.42
N THR A 158 10.89 6.10 -1.78
CA THR A 158 12.07 6.92 -1.46
C THR A 158 13.07 6.21 -0.53
N GLU A 159 12.61 5.26 0.28
CA GLU A 159 13.49 4.37 1.08
C GLU A 159 14.12 3.25 0.24
N LYS A 160 13.49 2.85 -0.87
CA LYS A 160 13.96 1.77 -1.76
C LYS A 160 14.85 2.26 -2.88
N GLU A 161 14.72 3.52 -3.31
CA GLU A 161 15.74 4.22 -4.11
C GLU A 161 16.95 4.55 -3.22
N LYS A 162 17.55 3.50 -2.66
CA LYS A 162 18.96 3.54 -2.32
C LYS A 162 19.66 3.78 -3.65
N ARG A 163 20.04 5.05 -3.90
CA ARG A 163 21.20 5.33 -4.75
C ARG A 163 22.24 4.27 -4.39
N ILE A 164 22.91 3.69 -5.39
CA ILE A 164 24.12 2.90 -5.10
C ILE A 164 25.07 3.87 -4.41
N THR A 165 24.99 3.92 -3.09
CA THR A 165 25.84 4.75 -2.27
C THR A 165 27.19 4.11 -2.30
N LYS A 166 28.24 4.92 -2.12
CA LYS A 166 29.59 4.40 -2.03
C LYS A 166 29.68 3.28 -0.98
N GLU A 167 28.94 3.41 0.12
CA GLU A 167 28.83 2.39 1.18
C GLU A 167 28.17 1.09 0.69
N LEU A 168 27.13 1.17 -0.14
CA LEU A 168 26.50 -0.02 -0.70
C LEU A 168 27.42 -0.69 -1.72
N PHE A 169 28.12 0.09 -2.54
CA PHE A 169 29.11 -0.42 -3.49
C PHE A 169 30.26 -1.13 -2.76
N GLU A 170 30.90 -0.47 -1.79
CA GLU A 170 32.00 -1.02 -0.98
C GLU A 170 31.58 -2.25 -0.15
N LYS A 171 30.28 -2.43 0.10
CA LYS A 171 29.76 -3.63 0.77
C LYS A 171 29.77 -4.86 -0.14
N PHE A 172 29.52 -4.70 -1.44
CA PHE A 172 29.43 -5.81 -2.39
C PHE A 172 30.73 -6.06 -3.17
N ASP A 173 31.63 -5.07 -3.22
CA ASP A 173 33.02 -5.21 -3.66
C ASP A 173 33.81 -5.98 -2.59
N GLU A 174 33.74 -7.31 -2.63
CA GLU A 174 34.31 -8.21 -1.62
C GLU A 174 35.84 -8.22 -1.67
N ASP A 175 36.40 -8.14 -2.87
CA ASP A 175 37.85 -8.13 -3.10
C ASP A 175 38.49 -6.73 -3.02
N LYS A 176 37.66 -5.67 -2.94
CA LYS A 176 38.06 -4.27 -2.83
C LYS A 176 38.90 -3.78 -4.00
N ASN A 177 38.67 -4.34 -5.18
CA ASN A 177 39.37 -3.93 -6.40
C ASN A 177 38.80 -2.63 -7.00
N GLY A 178 37.68 -2.13 -6.47
CA GLY A 178 37.03 -0.89 -6.92
C GLY A 178 36.12 -1.07 -8.15
N VAL A 179 35.88 -2.30 -8.59
CA VAL A 179 34.90 -2.70 -9.60
C VAL A 179 33.98 -3.78 -9.02
N LEU A 180 32.83 -4.04 -9.65
CA LEU A 180 31.99 -5.19 -9.30
C LEU A 180 32.07 -6.21 -10.41
N ASP A 181 32.44 -7.44 -10.06
CA ASP A 181 32.36 -8.57 -10.99
C ASP A 181 30.90 -8.99 -11.24
N GLN A 182 30.71 -9.97 -12.13
CA GLN A 182 29.36 -10.44 -12.50
C GLN A 182 28.56 -10.99 -11.30
N LEU A 183 29.21 -11.70 -10.38
CA LEU A 183 28.60 -12.29 -9.18
C LEU A 183 28.31 -11.22 -8.14
N GLU A 184 29.23 -10.27 -7.92
CA GLU A 184 29.05 -9.14 -7.01
C GLU A 184 27.92 -8.22 -7.49
N PHE A 185 27.87 -7.92 -8.79
CA PHE A 185 26.78 -7.16 -9.40
C PHE A 185 25.46 -7.92 -9.32
N LEU A 186 25.46 -9.24 -9.53
CA LEU A 186 24.26 -10.06 -9.37
C LEU A 186 23.74 -10.02 -7.92
N LYS A 187 24.61 -10.22 -6.92
CA LYS A 187 24.29 -10.11 -5.48
C LYS A 187 23.71 -8.74 -5.13
N LEU A 188 24.34 -7.67 -5.62
CA LEU A 188 23.86 -6.30 -5.46
C LEU A 188 22.46 -6.15 -6.03
N GLN A 189 22.22 -6.59 -7.27
CA GLN A 189 20.97 -6.37 -7.98
C GLN A 189 19.81 -7.18 -7.40
N ILE A 190 20.02 -8.44 -7.01
CA ILE A 190 18.95 -9.25 -6.38
C ILE A 190 18.57 -8.70 -5.00
N GLN A 191 19.54 -8.16 -4.25
CA GLN A 191 19.29 -7.58 -2.93
C GLN A 191 18.69 -6.17 -3.01
N LEU A 192 19.11 -5.33 -3.97
CA LEU A 192 18.55 -3.99 -4.22
C LEU A 192 17.09 -4.08 -4.65
N ASN A 193 16.75 -5.05 -5.50
CA ASN A 193 15.37 -5.29 -5.94
C ASN A 193 14.50 -5.95 -4.86
N GLY A 194 15.06 -6.29 -3.70
CA GLY A 194 14.36 -6.95 -2.60
C GLY A 194 13.85 -8.34 -2.97
N LEU A 195 14.52 -9.01 -3.92
CA LEU A 195 14.19 -10.36 -4.36
C LEU A 195 14.66 -11.40 -3.33
N VAL A 196 15.78 -11.09 -2.67
CA VAL A 196 16.43 -11.96 -1.69
C VAL A 196 17.00 -11.10 -0.57
N ASP A 197 16.69 -11.45 0.68
CA ASP A 197 17.26 -10.82 1.87
C ASP A 197 18.71 -11.27 2.09
N SER A 198 19.52 -10.45 2.79
CA SER A 198 20.94 -10.78 3.05
C SER A 198 21.12 -12.11 3.75
N GLU A 199 20.21 -12.50 4.65
CA GLU A 199 20.31 -13.76 5.38
C GLU A 199 20.28 -14.98 4.46
N VAL A 200 19.48 -14.93 3.40
CA VAL A 200 19.38 -16.01 2.42
C VAL A 200 20.67 -16.07 1.60
N ILE A 201 21.21 -14.92 1.18
CA ILE A 201 22.51 -14.85 0.50
C ILE A 201 23.63 -15.42 1.39
N ASP A 202 23.64 -15.08 2.68
CA ASP A 202 24.62 -15.59 3.65
C ASP A 202 24.49 -17.09 3.87
N SER A 203 23.27 -17.64 3.84
CA SER A 203 23.02 -19.08 3.93
C SER A 203 23.54 -19.80 2.69
N ILE A 204 23.25 -19.29 1.49
CA ILE A 204 23.73 -19.86 0.23
C ILE A 204 25.26 -19.81 0.18
N THR A 205 25.86 -18.68 0.55
CA THR A 205 27.32 -18.51 0.58
C THR A 205 27.97 -19.47 1.58
N ARG A 206 27.34 -19.73 2.73
CA ARG A 206 27.80 -20.75 3.69
C ARG A 206 27.72 -22.16 3.10
N GLN A 207 26.63 -22.51 2.42
CA GLN A 207 26.53 -23.81 1.76
C GLN A 207 27.60 -23.99 0.69
N PHE A 208 27.87 -22.95 -0.09
CA PHE A 208 28.95 -22.94 -1.07
C PHE A 208 30.30 -23.23 -0.41
N LYS A 209 30.65 -22.53 0.67
CA LYS A 209 31.91 -22.75 1.42
C LYS A 209 32.04 -24.14 2.05
N ILE A 210 30.93 -24.81 2.34
CA ILE A 210 30.95 -26.19 2.85
C ILE A 210 31.21 -27.18 1.71
N LEU A 211 30.69 -26.88 0.53
CA LEU A 211 30.87 -27.70 -0.67
C LEU A 211 32.27 -27.51 -1.28
N ASP A 212 32.77 -26.27 -1.32
CA ASP A 212 34.12 -25.92 -1.78
C ASP A 212 35.14 -26.25 -0.69
N ALA A 213 35.46 -27.55 -0.57
CA ALA A 213 36.31 -28.08 0.48
C ALA A 213 37.80 -27.81 0.21
N ASP A 214 38.17 -27.68 -1.07
CA ASP A 214 39.51 -27.33 -1.49
C ASP A 214 39.79 -25.82 -1.48
N GLY A 215 38.75 -24.99 -1.34
CA GLY A 215 38.84 -23.54 -1.27
C GLY A 215 39.24 -22.90 -2.60
N SER A 216 38.99 -23.59 -3.71
CA SER A 216 39.33 -23.12 -5.06
C SER A 216 38.45 -21.96 -5.52
N GLY A 217 37.34 -21.67 -4.84
CA GLY A 217 36.35 -20.69 -5.26
C GLY A 217 35.39 -21.26 -6.33
N ALA A 218 35.44 -22.57 -6.58
CA ALA A 218 34.53 -23.29 -7.46
C ALA A 218 34.13 -24.62 -6.80
N VAL A 219 32.91 -25.08 -7.05
CA VAL A 219 32.46 -26.39 -6.54
C VAL A 219 32.55 -27.41 -7.67
N SER A 220 33.41 -28.39 -7.49
CA SER A 220 33.61 -29.49 -8.44
C SER A 220 32.56 -30.60 -8.27
N MET A 221 32.36 -31.40 -9.32
CA MET A 221 31.40 -32.53 -9.27
C MET A 221 31.78 -33.57 -8.21
N ASP A 222 33.08 -33.73 -7.94
CA ASP A 222 33.54 -34.71 -6.95
C ASP A 222 33.33 -34.22 -5.51
N GLU A 223 33.43 -32.91 -5.26
CA GLU A 223 33.05 -32.31 -3.97
C GLU A 223 31.54 -32.40 -3.71
N VAL A 224 30.71 -32.16 -4.73
CA VAL A 224 29.25 -32.36 -4.64
C VAL A 224 28.95 -33.81 -4.26
N LYS A 225 29.59 -34.78 -4.93
CA LYS A 225 29.40 -36.20 -4.61
C LYS A 225 29.89 -36.54 -3.22
N ALA A 226 31.02 -35.99 -2.77
CA ALA A 226 31.53 -36.23 -1.42
C ALA A 226 30.54 -35.74 -0.36
N TYR A 227 30.01 -34.53 -0.53
CA TYR A 227 29.08 -33.92 0.42
C TYR A 227 27.70 -34.62 0.44
N TYR A 228 27.07 -34.81 -0.72
CA TYR A 228 25.74 -35.44 -0.79
C TYR A 228 25.79 -36.97 -0.70
N GLY A 229 26.91 -37.59 -1.06
CA GLY A 229 27.16 -39.02 -0.89
C GLY A 229 27.38 -39.41 0.57
N ALA A 230 28.05 -38.55 1.35
CA ALA A 230 28.20 -38.73 2.80
C ALA A 230 26.87 -38.60 3.56
N LYS A 231 25.92 -37.80 3.06
CA LYS A 231 24.59 -37.61 3.67
C LYS A 231 23.59 -38.75 3.39
N LYS A 232 23.98 -39.78 2.63
CA LYS A 232 23.14 -40.94 2.27
C LYS A 232 23.30 -42.14 3.23
N LEU A 233 23.95 -41.94 4.38
CA LEU A 233 24.13 -42.90 5.45
C LEU A 233 23.78 -42.23 6.78
N ASP A 234 22.50 -41.95 7.01
CA ASP A 234 21.83 -41.79 8.32
C ASP A 234 20.31 -41.92 8.11
#